data_AF-A0A3S0U4V0-F1
#
_entry.id   AF-A0A3S0U4V0-F1
#
_cell.length_a   1.000
_cell.length_b   1.000
_cell.length_c   1.000
_cell.angle_alpha   90.00
_cell.angle_beta   90.00
_cell.angle_gamma   90.00
#
_symmetry.space_group_name_H-M   'P 1'
#
loop_
_entity.id
_entity.type
_entity.pdbx_description
1 polymer ?
#
loop_
_entity_poly.entity_id
_entity_poly.type
_entity_poly.pdbx_seq_one_letter_code
_entity_poly.pdbx_strand_id
1 'polypeptide(L)'
;MRRVNNFFRGSITADEREQLYNEIWTEPVKIVAKKYEISDVALRKHCSKFGIPLPPRDYWEKVKNGKSVYKPPLPKVTGELKKYIRNYFIKYRCDLKEFSDEELQHRTS
;
A
#
# COMPACT_ATOMS: atom_id res chain seq x y z
N MET A 1 3.46 -2.36 -27.86
CA MET A 1 2.36 -3.06 -27.16
C MET A 1 2.20 -2.45 -25.78
N ARG A 2 1.04 -1.87 -25.46
CA ARG A 2 0.77 -1.39 -24.11
C ARG A 2 0.47 -2.59 -23.22
N ARG A 3 1.27 -2.83 -22.19
CA ARG A 3 0.95 -3.84 -21.17
C ARG A 3 -0.32 -3.36 -20.48
N VAL A 4 -1.45 -3.97 -20.81
CA VAL A 4 -2.67 -3.82 -20.03
C VAL A 4 -2.35 -4.26 -18.60
N ASN A 5 -2.31 -3.29 -17.68
CA ASN A 5 -2.01 -3.53 -16.27
C ASN A 5 -3.12 -4.40 -15.66
N ASN A 6 -2.86 -5.70 -15.52
CA ASN A 6 -3.75 -6.67 -14.86
C ASN A 6 -3.84 -6.49 -13.33
N PHE A 7 -3.17 -5.46 -12.78
CA PHE A 7 -3.12 -5.16 -11.35
C PHE A 7 -4.51 -5.06 -10.69
N PHE A 8 -5.51 -4.61 -11.44
CA PHE A 8 -6.85 -4.35 -10.92
C PHE A 8 -7.87 -5.48 -11.18
N ARG A 9 -7.44 -6.63 -11.73
CA ARG A 9 -8.35 -7.67 -12.26
C ARG A 9 -8.99 -8.62 -11.23
N GLY A 10 -8.72 -8.49 -9.93
CA GLY A 10 -9.41 -9.31 -8.93
C GLY A 10 -8.87 -9.25 -7.50
N SER A 11 -7.56 -9.12 -7.33
CA SER A 11 -6.89 -9.12 -6.03
C SER A 11 -5.45 -8.66 -6.18
N ILE A 12 -4.92 -7.97 -5.19
CA ILE A 12 -3.53 -7.49 -5.14
C ILE A 12 -2.78 -8.17 -3.99
N THR A 13 -1.45 -8.09 -3.97
CA THR A 13 -0.65 -8.51 -2.82
C THR A 13 -0.55 -7.41 -1.76
N ALA A 14 -0.10 -7.77 -0.55
CA ALA A 14 0.14 -6.80 0.52
C ALA A 14 1.19 -5.74 0.12
N ASP A 15 2.23 -6.14 -0.61
CA ASP A 15 3.30 -5.26 -1.06
C ASP A 15 2.81 -4.27 -2.13
N GLU A 16 2.05 -4.77 -3.10
CA GLU A 16 1.38 -3.96 -4.12
C GLU A 16 0.42 -2.93 -3.52
N ARG A 17 -0.26 -3.27 -2.41
CA ARG A 17 -1.10 -2.33 -1.66
C ARG A 17 -0.29 -1.19 -1.05
N GLU A 18 0.86 -1.50 -0.45
CA GLU A 18 1.77 -0.52 0.14
C GLU A 18 2.42 0.35 -0.92
N GLN A 19 2.84 -0.23 -2.04
CA GLN A 19 3.39 0.50 -3.17
C GLN A 19 2.36 1.46 -3.75
N LEU A 20 1.12 1.00 -4.01
CA LEU A 20 0.06 1.84 -4.54
C LEU A 20 -0.27 2.99 -3.58
N TYR A 21 -0.29 2.73 -2.27
CA TYR A 21 -0.41 3.76 -1.26
C TYR A 21 0.72 4.78 -1.36
N ASN A 22 1.99 4.35 -1.38
CA ASN A 22 3.12 5.27 -1.50
C ASN A 22 3.06 6.11 -2.78
N GLU A 23 2.68 5.52 -3.91
CA GLU A 23 2.51 6.23 -5.18
C GLU A 23 1.38 7.28 -5.08
N ILE A 24 0.22 6.93 -4.53
CA ILE A 24 -0.91 7.86 -4.34
C ILE A 24 -0.59 8.99 -3.34
N TRP A 25 0.31 8.77 -2.39
CA TRP A 25 0.71 9.76 -1.40
C TRP A 25 1.94 10.57 -1.82
N THR A 26 2.58 10.20 -2.92
CA THR A 26 3.72 10.92 -3.55
C THR A 26 3.25 11.69 -4.77
N GLU A 27 2.34 11.12 -5.55
CA GLU A 27 1.78 11.69 -6.76
C GLU A 27 0.25 11.75 -6.69
N PRO A 28 -0.38 12.81 -7.24
CA PRO A 28 -1.83 12.90 -7.29
C PRO A 28 -2.44 11.73 -8.08
N VAL A 29 -3.61 11.28 -7.62
CA VAL A 29 -4.40 10.16 -8.19
C VAL A 29 -4.53 10.24 -9.71
N LYS A 30 -4.59 11.45 -10.28
CA LYS A 30 -4.65 11.67 -11.74
C LYS A 30 -3.40 11.16 -12.48
N ILE A 31 -2.21 11.41 -11.93
CA ILE A 31 -0.93 11.00 -12.54
C ILE A 31 -0.79 9.48 -12.41
N VAL A 32 -1.06 8.96 -11.22
CA VAL A 32 -1.08 7.52 -10.94
C VAL A 32 -2.07 6.79 -11.87
N ALA A 33 -3.30 7.30 -12.01
CA ALA A 33 -4.30 6.73 -12.92
C ALA A 33 -3.81 6.69 -14.38
N LYS A 34 -3.15 7.75 -14.85
CA LYS A 34 -2.56 7.82 -16.19
C LYS A 34 -1.42 6.80 -16.38
N LYS A 35 -0.56 6.64 -15.37
CA LYS A 35 0.55 5.67 -15.35
C LYS A 35 0.04 4.23 -15.44
N TYR A 36 -1.08 3.95 -14.77
CA TYR A 36 -1.71 2.64 -14.82
C TYR A 36 -2.68 2.44 -15.99
N GLU A 37 -2.86 3.45 -16.86
CA GLU A 37 -3.83 3.46 -17.97
C GLU A 37 -5.27 3.15 -17.54
N ILE A 38 -5.66 3.64 -16.36
CA ILE A 38 -7.02 3.49 -15.83
C ILE A 38 -7.68 4.85 -15.60
N SER A 39 -9.01 4.86 -15.56
CA SER A 39 -9.76 6.08 -15.21
C SER A 39 -9.58 6.39 -13.72
N ASP A 40 -9.60 7.68 -13.37
CA ASP A 40 -9.50 8.14 -11.98
C ASP A 40 -10.63 7.60 -11.10
N VAL A 41 -11.84 7.46 -11.66
CA VAL A 41 -13.00 6.86 -11.00
C VAL A 41 -12.75 5.38 -10.73
N ALA A 42 -12.14 4.67 -11.68
CA ALA A 42 -11.79 3.26 -11.51
C ALA A 42 -10.71 3.12 -10.43
N LEU A 43 -9.66 3.94 -10.44
CA LEU A 43 -8.62 3.90 -9.41
C LEU A 43 -9.21 4.13 -8.01
N ARG A 44 -10.11 5.10 -7.86
CA ARG A 44 -10.80 5.38 -6.58
C ARG A 44 -11.66 4.21 -6.11
N LYS A 45 -12.39 3.55 -7.01
CA LYS A 45 -13.16 2.33 -6.70
C LYS A 45 -12.26 1.21 -6.20
N HIS A 46 -11.10 1.01 -6.83
CA HIS A 46 -10.13 0.00 -6.42
C HIS A 46 -9.51 0.32 -5.06
N CYS A 47 -9.11 1.58 -4.82
CA CYS A 47 -8.59 2.00 -3.52
C CYS A 47 -9.59 1.77 -2.39
N SER A 48 -10.88 2.07 -2.64
CA SER A 48 -11.96 1.79 -1.68
C SER A 48 -12.11 0.28 -1.43
N LYS A 49 -12.04 -0.54 -2.49
CA LYS A 49 -12.13 -2.01 -2.41
C LYS A 49 -10.95 -2.64 -1.65
N PHE A 50 -9.76 -2.04 -1.73
CA PHE A 50 -8.55 -2.50 -1.04
C PHE A 50 -8.32 -1.81 0.33
N GLY A 51 -9.23 -0.93 0.74
CA GLY A 51 -9.11 -0.17 1.98
C GLY A 51 -7.85 0.70 2.04
N ILE A 52 -7.48 1.31 0.91
CA ILE A 52 -6.36 2.26 0.82
C ILE A 52 -6.93 3.66 1.06
N PRO A 53 -6.45 4.39 2.09
CA PRO A 53 -6.89 5.76 2.34
C PRO A 53 -6.39 6.66 1.20
N LEU A 54 -7.33 7.34 0.56
CA LEU A 54 -7.06 8.31 -0.48
C LEU A 54 -6.83 9.69 0.17
N PRO A 55 -5.87 10.49 -0.32
CA PRO A 55 -5.72 11.85 0.14
C PRO A 55 -7.00 12.65 -0.21
N PRO A 56 -7.53 13.45 0.73
CA PRO A 56 -8.66 14.34 0.44
C PRO A 56 -8.26 15.36 -0.62
N ARG A 57 -9.25 15.94 -1.33
CA ARG A 57 -8.98 16.88 -2.43
C ARG A 57 -8.12 18.08 -2.00
N ASP A 58 -8.41 18.58 -0.79
CA ASP A 58 -7.65 19.64 -0.11
C ASP A 58 -6.17 19.31 0.16
N TYR A 59 -5.81 18.03 0.25
CA TYR A 59 -4.45 17.61 0.57
C TYR A 59 -3.46 18.14 -0.46
N TRP A 60 -3.77 18.01 -1.75
CA TRP A 60 -2.89 18.46 -2.83
C TRP A 60 -2.80 19.97 -2.95
N GLU A 61 -3.87 20.69 -2.59
CA GLU A 61 -3.84 22.14 -2.51
C GLU A 61 -2.90 22.59 -1.37
N LYS A 62 -2.92 21.91 -0.22
CA LYS A 62 -1.98 22.15 0.89
C LYS A 62 -0.53 21.82 0.52
N VAL A 63 -0.29 20.69 -0.15
CA VAL A 63 1.05 20.31 -0.66
C VAL A 63 1.56 21.35 -1.66
N LYS A 64 0.74 21.77 -2.62
CA LYS A 64 1.11 22.78 -3.62
C LYS A 64 1.44 24.13 -3.00
N ASN A 65 0.77 24.47 -1.89
CA ASN A 65 1.04 25.66 -1.10
C ASN A 65 2.24 25.52 -0.15
N GLY A 66 3.04 24.44 -0.27
CA GLY A 66 4.28 24.24 0.50
C GLY A 66 4.07 23.88 1.97
N LYS A 67 2.85 23.49 2.37
CA LYS A 67 2.58 23.09 3.75
C LYS A 67 3.09 21.67 4.00
N SER A 68 3.70 21.44 5.16
CA SER A 68 4.01 20.09 5.63
C SER A 68 2.70 19.37 5.91
N VAL A 69 2.45 18.27 5.20
CA VAL A 69 1.19 17.52 5.30
C VAL A 69 1.47 16.14 5.86
N TYR A 70 0.74 15.80 6.92
CA TYR A 70 0.87 14.51 7.58
C TYR A 70 0.36 13.39 6.67
N LYS A 71 1.20 12.38 6.45
CA LYS A 71 0.85 11.14 5.75
C LYS A 71 0.33 10.13 6.79
N PRO A 72 -0.97 9.80 6.84
CA PRO A 72 -1.51 8.86 7.79
C PRO A 72 -1.02 7.44 7.46
N PRO A 73 -0.50 6.68 8.43
CA PRO A 73 0.04 5.35 8.17
C PRO A 73 -1.03 4.44 7.54
N LEU A 74 -0.59 3.56 6.63
CA LEU A 74 -1.48 2.64 5.94
C LEU A 74 -2.20 1.74 6.96
N PRO A 75 -3.55 1.74 7.03
CA PRO A 75 -4.28 0.94 8.00
C PRO A 75 -4.06 -0.55 7.75
N LYS A 76 -3.98 -1.32 8.85
CA LYS A 76 -3.83 -2.78 8.79
C LYS A 76 -5.04 -3.41 8.08
N VAL A 77 -4.78 -4.43 7.28
CA VAL A 77 -5.82 -5.14 6.53
C VAL A 77 -6.71 -5.91 7.52
N THR A 78 -7.95 -5.49 7.71
CA THR A 78 -8.89 -6.10 8.66
C THR A 78 -10.03 -6.83 7.95
N GLY A 79 -10.46 -7.98 8.51
CA GLY A 79 -11.69 -8.69 8.13
C GLY A 79 -11.87 -8.98 6.64
N GLU A 80 -12.76 -8.21 6.00
CA GLU A 80 -13.25 -8.39 4.63
C GLU A 80 -12.20 -8.08 3.56
N LEU A 81 -11.22 -7.22 3.86
CA LEU A 81 -10.15 -6.84 2.92
C LEU A 81 -9.18 -8.01 2.64
N LYS A 82 -9.12 -9.01 3.53
CA LYS A 82 -8.31 -10.23 3.33
C LYS A 82 -8.76 -11.04 2.11
N LYS A 83 -10.01 -10.88 1.64
CA LYS A 83 -10.53 -11.54 0.44
C LYS A 83 -9.86 -11.03 -0.84
N TYR A 84 -9.42 -9.78 -0.84
CA TYR A 84 -8.83 -9.12 -2.00
C TYR A 84 -7.30 -8.96 -1.90
N ILE A 85 -6.73 -9.12 -0.71
CA ILE A 85 -5.30 -8.97 -0.46
C ILE A 85 -4.68 -10.34 -0.21
N ARG A 86 -3.94 -10.83 -1.22
CA ARG A 86 -3.21 -12.10 -1.14
C ARG A 86 -1.88 -11.89 -0.41
N ASN A 87 -1.35 -12.95 0.20
CA ASN A 87 -0.01 -12.98 0.82
C ASN A 87 0.21 -12.11 2.09
N TYR A 88 -0.85 -11.60 2.72
CA TYR A 88 -0.72 -10.79 3.95
C TYR A 88 -0.07 -11.57 5.12
N PHE A 89 -0.35 -12.87 5.24
CA PHE A 89 0.15 -13.70 6.36
C PHE A 89 1.64 -14.08 6.28
N ILE A 90 2.25 -14.09 5.10
CA ILE A 90 3.67 -14.47 4.95
C ILE A 90 4.59 -13.30 5.30
N LYS A 91 4.22 -12.06 4.92
CA LYS A 91 4.98 -10.84 5.24
C LYS A 91 5.13 -10.62 6.76
N TYR A 92 4.03 -10.65 7.52
CA TYR A 92 4.05 -10.42 8.97
C TYR A 92 4.46 -11.62 9.83
N ARG A 93 4.71 -12.80 9.22
CA ARG A 93 5.24 -13.97 9.92
C ARG A 93 6.73 -14.20 9.59
N CYS A 94 7.25 -13.54 8.56
CA CYS A 94 8.67 -13.63 8.17
C CYS A 94 9.60 -12.86 9.12
N ASP A 95 9.06 -11.99 9.99
CA ASP A 95 9.82 -11.31 11.05
C ASP A 95 9.80 -12.07 12.41
N LEU A 96 9.32 -13.31 12.45
CA LEU A 96 9.53 -14.23 13.60
C LEU A 96 10.72 -15.19 13.35
N LYS A 97 11.66 -14.76 12.50
CA LYS A 97 12.96 -15.41 12.30
C LYS A 97 14.10 -14.39 12.39
N GLU A 98 14.05 -13.50 13.36
CA GLU A 98 15.24 -12.85 13.92
C GLU A 98 15.23 -13.01 15.44
N PHE A 99 15.22 -14.26 15.92
CA PHE A 99 16.05 -14.55 17.08
C PHE A 99 17.41 -14.92 16.49
N SER A 100 18.31 -13.94 16.48
CA SER A 100 19.73 -14.14 16.17
C SER A 100 20.25 -15.33 16.98
N ASP A 101 20.97 -16.25 16.33
CA ASP A 101 21.68 -17.39 16.92
C ASP A 101 22.75 -16.98 17.96
N GLU A 102 22.95 -15.69 18.21
CA GLU A 102 24.00 -15.15 19.09
C GLU A 102 23.67 -15.17 20.59
N GLU A 103 22.42 -15.42 21.00
CA GLU A 103 22.07 -15.49 22.44
C GLU A 103 22.34 -16.86 23.10
N LEU A 104 22.89 -17.85 22.38
CA LEU A 104 23.08 -19.21 22.90
C LEU A 104 24.48 -19.54 23.47
N GLN A 105 25.43 -18.59 23.55
CA GLN A 105 26.78 -18.87 24.09
C GLN A 105 27.15 -18.19 25.42
N HIS A 106 26.26 -17.43 26.06
CA HIS A 106 26.56 -16.76 27.33
C HIS A 106 25.95 -17.39 28.59
N ARG A 107 25.75 -18.72 28.62
CA ARG A 107 25.32 -19.40 29.87
C ARG A 107 25.61 -20.90 29.96
N THR A 108 26.88 -21.29 29.89
CA THR A 108 27.43 -22.29 30.81
C THR A 108 28.94 -22.17 30.84
N SER A 109 29.43 -21.79 32.02
CA SER A 109 30.81 -21.92 32.49
C SER A 109 31.27 -23.38 32.53
#